data_AF-A0A1V4SSJ3-F1
#
_entry.id   AF-A0A1V4SSJ3-F1
#
_cell.length_a   1.000
_cell.length_b   1.000
_cell.length_c   1.000
_cell.angle_alpha   90.00
_cell.angle_beta   90.00
_cell.angle_gamma   90.00
#
_symmetry.space_group_name_H-M   'P 1'
#
loop_
_entity.id
_entity.type
_entity.pdbx_description
1 polymer ?
#
loop_
_entity_poly.entity_id
_entity_poly.type
_entity_poly.pdbx_seq_one_letter_code
_entity_poly.pdbx_strand_id
1 'polypeptide(L)' 'MSDRLQKLLNEYKETKRCLEMGIEWLPSNDFAKAKLEVVNMIIEDLEKIDA' A
#
# COMPACT_ATOMS: atom_id res chain seq x y z
N MET A 1 -7.82 0.02 17.20
CA MET A 1 -7.56 -0.92 16.09
C MET A 1 -7.30 -2.30 16.65
N SER A 2 -7.91 -3.36 16.12
CA SER A 2 -7.54 -4.73 16.54
C SER A 2 -6.10 -5.06 16.13
N ASP A 3 -5.37 -5.87 16.90
CA ASP A 3 -3.97 -6.25 16.59
C ASP A 3 -3.82 -6.84 15.18
N ARG A 4 -4.83 -7.59 14.71
CA ARG A 4 -4.86 -8.15 13.36
C ARG A 4 -4.94 -7.06 12.29
N LEU A 5 -5.79 -6.05 12.52
CA LEU A 5 -5.98 -4.94 11.60
C LEU A 5 -4.74 -4.03 11.56
N GLN A 6 -4.11 -3.78 12.71
CA GLN A 6 -2.85 -3.04 12.78
C GLN A 6 -1.71 -3.78 12.04
N LYS A 7 -1.63 -5.11 12.21
CA LYS A 7 -0.65 -5.93 11.50
C LYS A 7 -0.87 -5.86 9.99
N LEU A 8 -2.11 -6.01 9.55
CA LEU A 8 -2.47 -5.92 8.13
C LEU A 8 -2.12 -4.55 7.53
N LEU A 9 -2.43 -3.46 8.24
CA LEU A 9 -2.08 -2.11 7.82
C LEU A 9 -0.56 -1.95 7.65
N ASN A 10 0.23 -2.49 8.58
CA ASN A 10 1.68 -2.45 8.50
C ASN A 10 2.22 -3.26 7.30
N GLU A 11 1.65 -4.42 7.01
CA GLU A 11 2.00 -5.25 5.85
C GLU A 11 1.75 -4.51 4.52
N TYR A 12 0.62 -3.81 4.40
CA TYR A 12 0.33 -2.99 3.22
C TYR A 12 1.24 -1.76 3.11
N LYS A 13 1.59 -1.12 4.23
CA LYS A 13 2.57 -0.01 4.24
C LYS A 13 3.96 -0.46 3.78
N GLU A 14 4.40 -1.65 4.19
CA GLU A 14 5.67 -2.21 3.70
C GLU A 14 5.59 -2.59 2.21
N THR A 15 4.46 -3.13 1.77
CA THR A 15 4.20 -3.44 0.35
C THR A 15 4.26 -2.18 -0.52
N LYS A 16 3.65 -1.09 -0.05
CA LYS A 16 3.71 0.24 -0.69
C LYS A 16 5.16 0.69 -0.88
N ARG A 17 5.95 0.68 0.20
CA ARG A 17 7.37 1.06 0.18
C ARG A 17 8.16 0.24 -0.85
N CYS A 18 7.95 -1.08 -0.88
CA CYS A 18 8.62 -1.94 -1.87
C CYS A 18 8.23 -1.60 -3.32
N LEU A 19 6.95 -1.30 -3.57
CA LEU A 19 6.48 -0.90 -4.88
C LEU A 19 7.02 0.46 -5.32
N GLU A 20 7.08 1.44 -4.41
CA GLU A 20 7.67 2.76 -4.67
C GLU A 20 9.15 2.62 -5.06
N MET A 21 9.91 1.82 -4.31
CA MET A 21 11.29 1.48 -4.69
C MET A 21 11.36 0.83 -6.07
N GLY A 22 10.46 -0.09 -6.42
CA GLY A 22 10.44 -0.69 -7.76
C GLY A 22 10.11 0.30 -8.88
N ILE A 23 9.20 1.25 -8.62
CA ILE A 23 8.75 2.26 -9.57
C ILE A 23 9.84 3.32 -9.82
N GLU A 24 10.63 3.69 -8.80
CA GLU A 24 11.78 4.58 -8.99
C GLU A 24 12.75 4.06 -10.06
N TRP A 25 12.92 2.74 -10.14
CA TRP A 25 13.79 2.09 -11.12
C TRP A 25 13.11 1.86 -12.47
N LEU A 26 11.77 1.87 -12.51
CA LEU A 26 10.95 1.62 -13.70
C LEU A 26 9.81 2.65 -13.82
N PRO A 27 10.13 3.95 -14.00
CA PRO A 27 9.16 5.04 -13.89
C PRO A 27 8.09 5.04 -14.99
N SER A 28 8.31 4.33 -16.09
CA SER A 28 7.36 4.18 -17.21
C SER A 28 6.50 2.91 -17.08
N ASN A 29 6.61 2.14 -16.00
CA ASN A 29 5.81 0.94 -15.81
C ASN A 29 4.43 1.28 -15.22
N ASP A 30 3.46 1.52 -16.09
CA ASP A 30 2.11 1.93 -15.69
C ASP A 30 1.37 0.82 -14.93
N PHE A 31 1.71 -0.45 -15.14
CA PHE A 31 1.15 -1.56 -14.36
C PHE A 31 1.61 -1.51 -12.89
N ALA A 32 2.88 -1.14 -12.66
CA ALA A 32 3.40 -0.96 -11.30
C ALA A 32 2.72 0.22 -10.59
N LYS A 33 2.50 1.34 -11.31
CA LYS A 33 1.76 2.50 -10.77
C LYS A 33 0.32 2.15 -10.42
N ALA A 34 -0.40 1.45 -11.31
CA ALA A 34 -1.76 1.02 -11.04
C ALA A 34 -1.85 0.10 -9.81
N LYS A 35 -0.85 -0.79 -9.61
CA LYS A 35 -0.76 -1.59 -8.38
C LYS A 35 -0.52 -0.74 -7.13
N LEU A 36 0.32 0.29 -7.21
CA LEU A 36 0.56 1.22 -6.11
C LEU A 36 -0.72 1.98 -5.73
N GLU A 37 -1.51 2.42 -6.70
CA GLU A 37 -2.81 3.07 -6.46
C GLU A 37 -3.78 2.16 -5.69
N VAL A 38 -3.88 0.88 -6.07
CA VAL A 38 -4.71 -0.11 -5.34
C VAL A 38 -4.21 -0.31 -3.91
N VAL A 39 -2.89 -0.40 -3.70
CA VAL A 39 -2.32 -0.52 -2.34
C VAL A 39 -2.62 0.71 -1.49
N ASN A 40 -2.53 1.92 -2.05
CA ASN A 40 -2.90 3.15 -1.34
C ASN A 40 -4.37 3.16 -0.95
N MET A 41 -5.27 2.76 -1.86
CA MET A 41 -6.71 2.67 -1.57
C MET A 41 -6.99 1.70 -0.40
N ILE A 42 -6.35 0.54 -0.39
CA ILE A 42 -6.51 -0.43 0.70
C ILE A 42 -6.01 0.15 2.02
N ILE A 43 -4.86 0.84 2.04
CA ILE A 43 -4.34 1.50 3.25
C ILE A 43 -5.35 2.52 3.79
N GLU A 44 -5.88 3.38 2.92
CA GLU A 44 -6.88 4.39 3.30
C GLU A 44 -8.14 3.75 3.89
N ASP A 45 -8.65 2.68 3.26
CA ASP A 45 -9.83 1.98 3.75
C ASP A 45 -9.56 1.29 5.09
N LEU A 46 -8.39 0.68 5.27
CA LEU A 46 -7.98 0.09 6.54
C LEU A 46 -7.88 1.14 7.65
N GLU A 47 -7.34 2.33 7.36
CA GLU A 47 -7.26 3.44 8.31
C GLU A 47 -8.65 3.98 8.70
N LYS A 48 -9.62 3.96 7.78
CA LYS A 48 -11.01 4.38 8.05
C LYS A 48 -11.83 3.39 8.86
N ILE A 49 -11.48 2.09 8.85
CA ILE A 49 -12.22 1.07 9.61
C ILE A 49 -12.17 1.31 11.13
N ASP A 50 -11.17 2.04 11.61
CA ASP A 50 -10.96 2.32 13.03
C ASP A 50 -11.08 3.83 13.38
N ALA A 51 -11.52 4.65 12.42
CA ALA A 51 -11.70 6.09 12.56
C ALA A 51 -13.06 6.49 13.17
#